data_AF-A0A844I0S4-F1
#
_entry.id   AF-A0A844I0S4-F1
#
_cell.length_a   1.000
_cell.length_b   1.000
_cell.length_c   1.000
_cell.angle_alpha   90.00
_cell.angle_beta   90.00
_cell.angle_gamma   90.00
#
_symmetry.space_group_name_H-M   'P 1'
#
loop_
_entity.id
_entity.type
_entity.pdbx_description
1 polymer ?
#
loop_
_entity_poly.entity_id
_entity_poly.type
_entity_poly.pdbx_seq_one_letter_code
_entity_poly.pdbx_strand_id
1 'polypeptide(L)' 'MNVSFPIPKELESYLEVQLQSGNYDTVADYFLMLLQQDRRRKDAQAKLASLLQEGLDSEAEPVTPEYWQDLRRSIFGAAQ' A
#
# COMPACT_ATOMS: atom_id res chain seq x y z
N MET A 1 -26.12 -0.26 3.20
CA MET A 1 -26.05 -1.10 4.43
C MET A 1 -25.90 -0.17 5.61
N ASN A 2 -26.66 -0.36 6.69
CA ASN A 2 -26.52 0.41 7.92
C ASN A 2 -25.83 -0.47 8.97
N VAL A 3 -24.84 0.06 9.69
CA VAL A 3 -24.04 -0.68 10.68
C VAL A 3 -24.00 0.15 11.95
N SER A 4 -24.34 -0.47 13.09
CA SER A 4 -24.30 0.17 14.41
C SER A 4 -23.63 -0.76 15.40
N PHE A 5 -22.67 -0.24 16.15
CA PHE A 5 -21.96 -0.94 17.22
C PHE A 5 -21.57 0.07 18.31
N PRO A 6 -21.53 -0.35 19.59
CA PRO A 6 -21.08 0.51 20.66
C PRO A 6 -19.58 0.79 20.52
N ILE A 7 -19.19 2.03 20.78
CA ILE A 7 -17.79 2.42 20.84
C ILE A 7 -17.33 2.31 22.30
N PRO A 8 -16.25 1.55 22.60
CA PRO A 8 -15.68 1.50 23.93
C PRO A 8 -15.24 2.90 24.40
N LYS A 9 -15.45 3.20 25.69
CA LYS A 9 -15.15 4.51 26.27
C LYS A 9 -13.67 4.90 26.13
N GLU A 10 -12.79 3.90 26.12
CA GLU A 10 -11.35 4.05 25.94
C GLU A 10 -10.98 4.59 24.55
N LEU A 11 -11.87 4.39 23.55
CA LEU A 11 -11.67 4.83 22.17
C LEU A 11 -12.38 6.16 21.86
N GLU A 12 -13.30 6.62 22.72
CA GLU A 12 -14.02 7.89 22.52
C GLU A 12 -13.06 9.08 22.46
N SER A 13 -12.12 9.16 23.41
CA SER A 13 -11.12 10.25 23.44
C SER A 13 -10.22 10.24 22.21
N TYR A 14 -9.88 9.05 21.70
CA TYR A 14 -9.10 8.92 20.48
C TYR A 14 -9.89 9.42 19.25
N LEU A 15 -11.17 9.08 19.16
CA LEU A 15 -12.05 9.57 18.08
C LEU A 15 -12.21 11.09 18.11
N GLU A 16 -12.39 11.68 19.29
CA GLU A 16 -12.47 13.14 19.43
C GLU A 16 -11.22 13.83 18.89
N VAL A 17 -10.02 13.30 19.20
CA VAL A 17 -8.75 13.82 18.66
C VAL A 17 -8.70 13.71 17.14
N GLN A 18 -9.18 12.60 16.56
CA GLN A 18 -9.22 12.45 15.10
C GLN A 18 -10.15 13.47 14.44
N LEU A 19 -11.33 13.73 15.02
CA LEU A 19 -12.27 14.74 14.50
C LEU A 19 -11.70 16.16 14.65
N GLN A 20 -11.09 16.47 15.80
CA GLN A 20 -10.47 17.78 16.05
C GLN A 20 -9.26 18.07 15.16
N SER A 21 -8.61 17.04 14.61
CA SER A 21 -7.52 17.21 13.65
C SER A 21 -7.98 17.87 12.33
N GLY A 22 -9.29 18.00 12.10
CA GLY A 22 -9.88 18.64 10.93
C GLY A 22 -9.86 17.76 9.67
N ASN A 23 -9.42 16.51 9.78
CA ASN A 23 -9.35 15.58 8.66
C ASN A 23 -10.67 14.84 8.39
N TYR A 24 -11.63 14.89 9.33
CA TYR A 24 -12.88 14.16 9.25
C TYR A 24 -14.03 14.96 9.85
N ASP A 25 -15.15 15.07 9.14
CA ASP A 25 -16.32 15.85 9.57
C ASP A 25 -17.22 15.04 10.51
N THR A 26 -17.25 13.72 10.36
CA THR A 26 -18.04 12.82 11.21
C THR A 26 -17.28 11.55 11.59
N VAL A 27 -17.75 10.88 12.64
CA VAL A 27 -17.27 9.56 13.03
C VAL A 27 -17.42 8.56 11.88
N ALA A 28 -18.52 8.64 11.11
CA ALA A 28 -18.74 7.77 9.97
C ALA A 28 -17.68 7.96 8.88
N ASP A 29 -17.27 9.20 8.59
CA ASP A 29 -16.23 9.50 7.61
C ASP A 29 -14.90 8.89 8.01
N TYR A 30 -14.54 9.01 9.30
CA TYR A 30 -13.33 8.40 9.83
C TYR A 30 -13.33 6.87 9.65
N PHE A 31 -14.42 6.19 10.01
CA PHE A 31 -14.53 4.74 9.84
C PHE A 31 -14.54 4.30 8.38
N LEU A 32 -15.19 5.05 7.48
CA LEU A 32 -15.17 4.75 6.05
C LEU A 32 -13.76 4.90 5.47
N MET A 33 -13.02 5.92 5.90
CA MET A 33 -11.62 6.09 5.53
C MET A 33 -10.78 4.92 6.02
N LEU A 34 -10.93 4.50 7.28
CA LEU A 34 -10.22 3.34 7.82
C LEU A 34 -10.51 2.07 7.02
N LEU A 35 -11.76 1.84 6.63
CA LEU A 35 -12.15 0.69 5.81
C LEU A 35 -11.48 0.74 4.42
N GLN A 36 -11.44 1.91 3.78
CA GLN A 36 -10.73 2.08 2.52
C GLN A 36 -9.22 1.85 2.68
N GLN A 37 -8.63 2.32 3.78
CA GLN A 37 -7.22 2.12 4.07
C GLN A 37 -6.89 0.63 4.30
N ASP A 38 -7.74 -0.09 5.05
CA ASP A 38 -7.62 -1.55 5.24
C ASP A 38 -7.67 -2.28 3.90
N ARG A 39 -8.66 -1.94 3.04
CA ARG A 39 -8.76 -2.50 1.69
C ARG A 39 -7.49 -2.25 0.88
N ARG A 40 -7.04 -0.98 0.80
CA ARG A 40 -5.82 -0.62 0.06
C ARG A 40 -4.59 -1.36 0.58
N ARG A 41 -4.46 -1.51 1.89
CA ARG A 41 -3.36 -2.25 2.51
C ARG A 41 -3.38 -3.73 2.10
N LYS A 42 -4.55 -4.37 2.15
CA LYS A 42 -4.71 -5.78 1.76
C LYS A 42 -4.41 -5.99 0.28
N ASP A 43 -4.92 -5.10 -0.58
CA ASP A 43 -4.67 -5.16 -2.02
C ASP A 43 -3.16 -4.97 -2.32
N ALA A 44 -2.49 -4.03 -1.65
CA ALA A 44 -1.05 -3.81 -1.79
C ALA A 44 -0.23 -5.00 -1.30
N GLN A 45 -0.60 -5.62 -0.17
CA GLN A 45 0.04 -6.83 0.35
C GLN A 45 -0.12 -8.01 -0.62
N ALA A 46 -1.31 -8.22 -1.17
CA ALA A 46 -1.55 -9.25 -2.17
C ALA A 46 -0.72 -9.02 -3.43
N LYS A 47 -0.65 -7.76 -3.91
CA LYS A 47 0.17 -7.41 -5.07
C LYS A 47 1.66 -7.63 -4.81
N LEU A 48 2.16 -7.26 -3.63
CA LEU A 48 3.55 -7.51 -3.24
C LEU A 48 3.87 -9.01 -3.20
N ALA A 49 3.01 -9.81 -2.57
CA ALA A 49 3.18 -11.26 -2.52
C ALA A 49 3.23 -11.88 -3.92
N SER A 50 2.36 -11.42 -4.83
CA SER A 50 2.36 -11.85 -6.23
C SER A 50 3.66 -11.51 -6.95
N LEU A 51 4.20 -10.29 -6.78
CA LEU A 51 5.46 -9.88 -7.41
C LEU A 51 6.67 -10.64 -6.86
N LEU A 52 6.67 -10.93 -5.55
CA LEU A 52 7.72 -11.76 -4.94
C LEU A 52 7.67 -13.18 -5.48
N GLN A 53 6.47 -13.77 -5.61
CA GLN A 53 6.31 -15.09 -6.20
C GLN A 53 6.78 -15.13 -7.66
N GLU A 54 6.41 -14.13 -8.47
CA GLU A 54 6.89 -13.97 -9.84
C GLU A 54 8.42 -13.94 -9.91
N GLY A 55 9.07 -13.18 -9.01
CA GLY A 55 10.53 -13.13 -8.91
C GLY A 55 11.16 -14.47 -8.48
N LEU A 56 10.54 -15.19 -7.54
CA LEU A 56 11.02 -16.50 -7.09
C LEU A 56 10.88 -17.59 -8.16
N ASP A 57 9.84 -17.50 -9.00
CA ASP A 57 9.60 -18.42 -10.11
C ASP A 57 10.43 -18.07 -11.36
N SER A 58 11.09 -16.90 -11.37
CA SER A 58 11.95 -16.46 -12.46
C SER A 58 13.36 -17.05 -12.39
N GLU A 59 14.07 -17.07 -13.52
CA GLU A 59 15.46 -17.48 -13.56
C GLU A 59 16.34 -16.41 -12.89
N ALA A 60 17.16 -16.82 -11.92
CA ALA A 60 18.11 -15.94 -11.28
C ALA A 60 19.32 -15.68 -12.18
N GLU A 61 19.71 -14.42 -12.31
CA GLU A 61 20.92 -13.99 -13.01
C GLU A 61 21.85 -13.18 -12.08
N PRO A 62 23.18 -13.33 -12.21
CA PRO A 62 24.12 -12.52 -11.45
C PRO A 62 24.04 -11.03 -11.83
N VAL A 63 23.70 -10.19 -10.85
CA VAL A 63 23.69 -8.73 -11.02
C VAL A 63 25.10 -8.17 -10.80
N THR A 64 25.90 -8.09 -11.86
CA THR A 64 27.27 -7.53 -11.84
C THR A 64 27.32 -6.08 -12.35
N PRO A 65 28.43 -5.34 -12.18
CA PRO A 65 28.59 -4.03 -12.81
C PRO A 65 28.47 -4.06 -14.34
N GLU A 66 28.97 -5.11 -14.99
CA GLU A 66 28.90 -5.31 -16.45
C GLU A 66 27.45 -5.53 -16.90
N TYR A 67 26.69 -6.34 -16.15
CA TYR A 67 25.26 -6.54 -16.37
C TYR A 67 24.52 -5.21 -16.45
N TRP A 68 24.78 -4.28 -15.51
CA TRP A 68 24.15 -2.95 -15.53
C TRP A 68 24.58 -2.09 -16.72
N GLN A 69 25.84 -2.19 -17.16
CA GLN A 69 26.32 -1.44 -18.33
C GLN A 69 25.65 -1.95 -19.60
N ASP A 70 25.55 -3.27 -19.77
CA ASP A 70 24.94 -3.90 -20.92
C ASP A 70 23.42 -3.67 -20.94
N LEU A 71 22.74 -3.76 -19.80
CA LEU A 71 21.32 -3.43 -19.67
C LEU A 71 21.03 -1.97 -20.04
N ARG A 72 21.85 -1.01 -19.59
CA ARG A 72 21.67 0.40 -19.99
C ARG A 72 21.95 0.59 -21.47
N ARG A 73 22.95 -0.09 -22.03
CA ARG A 73 23.26 -0.03 -23.46
C ARG A 73 22.13 -0.63 -24.30
N SER A 74 21.47 -1.70 -23.85
CA SER A 74 20.35 -2.31 -24.57
C SER A 74 19.10 -1.41 -24.57
N ILE A 75 18.85 -0.67 -23.49
CA ILE A 75 17.70 0.24 -23.37
C ILE A 75 17.96 1.57 -24.09
N PHE A 76 19.15 2.16 -23.94
CA PHE A 76 19.45 3.53 -24.38
C PHE A 76 20.42 3.62 -25.57
N GLY A 77 21.08 2.53 -25.95
CA GLY A 77 22.11 2.50 -27.00
C GLY A 77 21.58 2.26 -28.42
N ALA A 78 20.27 2.02 -28.60
CA ALA A 78 19.64 1.81 -29.91
C ALA A 78 19.30 3.11 -30.67
N ALA A 79 19.71 4.27 -30.17
CA ALA A 79 19.63 5.53 -30.92
C ALA A 79 20.97 5.80 -31.62
N GLN A 80 21.17 5.19 -32.79
CA GLN A 80 22.12 5.59 -33.83
C GLN A 80 21.70 4.97 -35.17
#